data_AF-A0A934UTY6-F1
#
_entry.id   AF-A0A934UTY6-F1
#
_cell.length_a   1.000
_cell.length_b   1.000
_cell.length_c   1.000
_cell.angle_alpha   90.00
_cell.angle_beta   90.00
_cell.angle_gamma   90.00
#
_symmetry.space_group_name_H-M   'P 1'
#
loop_
_entity.id
_entity.type
_entity.pdbx_description
1 polymer ?
#
loop_
_entity_poly.entity_id
_entity_poly.type
_entity_poly.pdbx_seq_one_letter_code
_entity_poly.pdbx_strand_id
1 'polypeptide(L)' 'MAIREQGGISGGASRYDASHAETVIAELDAQYAAGKIERHAYLEKKRSLVRLFLKATTSPRRGPRWYETEL' A
#
# COMPACT_ATOMS: atom_id res chain seq x y z
N MET A 1 -3.19 29.24 -10.72
CA MET A 1 -3.13 28.56 -9.41
C MET A 1 -2.64 27.15 -9.63
N ALA A 2 -1.32 26.94 -9.57
CA ALA A 2 -0.69 25.64 -9.80
C ALA A 2 -0.37 25.03 -8.44
N ILE A 3 -1.09 23.98 -8.05
CA ILE A 3 -0.75 23.20 -6.87
C ILE A 3 0.38 22.26 -7.28
N ARG A 4 1.61 22.71 -7.03
CA ARG A 4 2.77 21.83 -6.89
C ARG A 4 3.32 22.06 -5.49
N GLU A 5 2.61 21.56 -4.49
CA GLU A 5 3.27 21.25 -3.23
C GLU A 5 4.18 20.06 -3.48
N GLN A 6 5.43 20.40 -3.78
CA GLN A 6 6.57 19.51 -3.79
C GLN A 6 6.92 19.20 -2.31
N GLY A 7 6.07 18.44 -1.64
CA GLY A 7 6.41 17.78 -0.39
C GLY A 7 7.37 16.65 -0.72
N GLY A 8 8.65 16.85 -0.45
CA GLY A 8 9.72 15.90 -0.77
C GLY A 8 9.36 14.48 -0.34
N ILE A 9 9.15 13.60 -1.32
CA ILE A 9 9.35 12.16 -1.14
C ILE A 9 10.87 11.97 -1.12
N SER A 10 11.51 12.41 -0.04
CA SER A 10 12.78 11.82 0.39
C SER A 10 12.55 10.32 0.45
N GLY A 11 13.48 9.51 -0.07
CA GLY A 11 13.40 8.05 -0.14
C GLY A 11 13.33 7.33 1.21
N GLY A 12 12.38 7.70 2.05
CA GLY A 12 12.00 7.07 3.30
C GLY A 12 11.04 5.93 3.02
N ALA A 13 11.23 4.85 3.76
CA ALA A 13 10.42 3.64 3.70
C ALA A 13 8.93 3.96 3.49
N SER A 14 8.31 3.26 2.53
CA SER A 14 6.88 3.38 2.29
C SER A 14 6.13 3.27 3.62
N ARG A 15 5.21 4.20 3.90
CA ARG A 15 4.32 4.25 5.08
C ARG A 15 3.49 2.98 5.33
N TYR A 16 3.61 2.00 4.44
CA TYR A 16 2.97 0.69 4.47
C TYR A 16 4.03 -0.39 4.63
N ASP A 17 4.75 -0.33 5.75
CA ASP A 17 5.66 -1.40 6.17
C ASP A 17 4.92 -2.50 6.95
N ALA A 18 5.65 -3.55 7.35
CA ALA A 18 5.07 -4.69 8.04
C ALA A 18 4.47 -4.32 9.41
N SER A 19 5.14 -3.45 10.16
CA SER A 19 4.68 -2.97 11.47
C SER A 19 3.37 -2.18 11.39
N HIS A 20 3.23 -1.33 10.37
CA HIS A 20 2.00 -0.61 10.13
C HIS A 20 0.86 -1.57 9.73
N ALA A 21 1.15 -2.56 8.89
CA ALA A 21 0.16 -3.55 8.50
C ALA A 21 -0.34 -4.39 9.70
N GLU A 22 0.55 -4.80 10.60
CA GLU A 22 0.20 -5.54 11.82
C GLU A 22 -0.73 -4.72 12.72
N THR A 23 -0.41 -3.45 12.93
CA THR A 23 -1.24 -2.53 13.74
C THR A 23 -2.65 -2.40 13.15
N VAL A 24 -2.76 -2.16 11.85
CA VAL A 24 -4.06 -2.00 11.17
C VAL A 24 -4.86 -3.31 11.17
N ILE A 25 -4.21 -4.47 11.06
CA ILE A 25 -4.88 -5.78 11.15
C ILE A 25 -5.48 -5.98 12.54
N ALA A 26 -4.72 -5.68 13.61
CA ALA A 26 -5.20 -5.81 14.98
C ALA A 26 -6.42 -4.90 15.25
N GLU A 27 -6.41 -3.66 14.74
CA GLU A 27 -7.55 -2.76 14.85
C GLU A 27 -8.79 -3.28 14.10
N LEU A 28 -8.60 -3.84 12.90
CA LEU A 28 -9.68 -4.43 12.11
C LEU A 28 -10.28 -5.66 12.78
N ASP A 29 -9.43 -6.52 13.37
CA ASP A 29 -9.86 -7.70 14.10
C ASP A 29 -10.69 -7.30 15.34
N ALA A 30 -10.25 -6.27 16.08
CA ALA A 30 -10.99 -5.73 17.21
C ALA A 30 -12.35 -5.13 16.79
N GLN A 31 -12.42 -4.40 15.67
CA GLN A 31 -13.67 -3.85 15.15
C GLN A 31 -14.64 -4.96 14.72
N TYR A 32 -14.13 -6.01 14.07
CA TYR A 32 -14.94 -7.14 13.62
C TYR A 32 -15.47 -7.94 14.81
N ALA A 33 -14.62 -8.25 15.80
CA ALA A 33 -15.02 -8.94 17.03
C ALA A 33 -16.07 -8.14 17.84
N ALA A 34 -15.97 -6.81 17.83
CA ALA A 34 -16.95 -5.93 18.44
C ALA A 34 -18.24 -5.73 17.63
N GLY A 35 -18.36 -6.38 16.45
CA GLY A 35 -19.52 -6.24 15.57
C GLY A 35 -19.67 -4.85 14.94
N LYS A 36 -18.63 -4.01 15.00
CA LYS A 36 -18.65 -2.63 14.45
C LYS A 36 -18.54 -2.59 12.94
N ILE A 37 -18.07 -3.68 12.33
CA ILE A 37 -17.94 -3.83 10.88
C ILE A 37 -18.48 -5.20 10.45
N GLU A 38 -19.13 -5.21 9.29
CA GLU A 38 -19.59 -6.45 8.68
C GLU A 38 -18.43 -7.28 8.12
N ARG A 39 -18.64 -8.60 7.99
CA ARG A 39 -17.65 -9.54 7.44
C ARG A 39 -17.15 -9.14 6.05
N HIS A 40 -18.03 -8.61 5.20
CA HIS A 40 -17.64 -8.14 3.86
C HIS A 40 -16.68 -6.94 3.95
N ALA A 41 -17.01 -5.93 4.76
CA ALA A 41 -16.17 -4.76 4.96
C ALA A 41 -14.79 -5.13 5.55
N TYR A 42 -14.76 -6.09 6.47
CA TYR A 42 -13.54 -6.63 7.04
C TYR A 42 -12.61 -7.25 5.98
N LEU A 43 -13.15 -8.12 5.12
CA LEU A 43 -12.38 -8.78 4.06
C LEU A 43 -11.84 -7.79 3.03
N GLU A 44 -12.65 -6.82 2.61
CA GLU A 44 -12.23 -5.79 1.65
C GLU A 44 -11.11 -4.89 2.20
N LYS A 45 -11.19 -4.51 3.48
CA LYS A 45 -10.14 -3.72 4.14
C LYS A 45 -8.84 -4.52 4.26
N LYS A 46 -8.89 -5.81 4.67
CA LYS A 46 -7.70 -6.67 4.70
C LYS A 46 -7.08 -6.85 3.30
N ARG A 47 -7.90 -7.09 2.27
CA ARG A 47 -7.42 -7.24 0.88
C ARG A 47 -6.75 -5.98 0.35
N SER A 48 -7.30 -4.82 0.66
CA SER A 48 -6.75 -3.53 0.27
C SER A 48 -5.40 -3.25 0.94
N LEU A 49 -5.26 -3.59 2.23
CA LEU A 49 -4.02 -3.47 2.98
C LEU A 49 -2.90 -4.32 2.36
N VAL A 50 -3.19 -5.57 2.01
CA VAL A 50 -2.22 -6.46 1.34
C VAL A 50 -1.76 -5.88 0.00
N ARG A 51 -2.68 -5.33 -0.80
CA ARG A 51 -2.31 -4.68 -2.08
C ARG A 51 -1.41 -3.48 -1.87
N LEU A 52 -1.70 -2.65 -0.87
CA LEU A 52 -0.86 -1.49 -0.54
C LEU A 52 0.52 -1.92 -0.07
N PHE A 53 0.60 -2.93 0.78
CA PHE A 53 1.86 -3.52 1.21
C PHE A 53 2.66 -4.06 0.03
N LEU A 54 2.07 -4.86 -0.85
CA LEU A 54 2.74 -5.38 -2.04
C LEU A 54 3.23 -4.25 -2.95
N LYS A 55 2.40 -3.22 -3.17
CA LYS A 55 2.80 -2.04 -3.95
C LYS A 55 3.96 -1.27 -3.31
N ALA A 56 4.00 -1.25 -1.98
CA ALA A 56 5.01 -0.56 -1.19
C ALA A 56 6.34 -1.32 -1.14
N THR A 57 6.29 -2.66 -1.02
CA THR A 57 7.48 -3.51 -0.84
C THR A 57 8.01 -4.06 -2.16
N THR A 58 7.17 -4.14 -3.19
CA THR A 58 7.58 -4.60 -4.52
C THR A 58 7.97 -3.39 -5.37
N SER A 59 9.26 -3.28 -5.69
CA SER A 59 9.71 -2.36 -6.74
C SER A 59 9.53 -3.03 -8.11
N PRO A 60 8.54 -2.64 -8.94
CA PRO A 60 8.42 -3.21 -10.27
C PRO A 60 9.64 -2.79 -11.10
N ARG A 61 10.50 -3.75 -11.44
CA ARG A 61 11.58 -3.51 -12.40
C ARG A 61 10.93 -3.33 -13.77
N ARG A 62 10.97 -2.13 -14.32
CA ARG A 62 10.66 -1.93 -15.74
C ARG A 62 11.67 -2.74 -16.52
N GLY A 63 11.23 -3.79 -17.21
CA GLY A 63 12.08 -4.50 -18.16
C GLY A 63 12.58 -3.54 -19.24
N PRO A 64 13.78 -3.76 -19.78
CA PRO A 64 14.31 -2.92 -20.86
C PRO A 64 13.32 -2.91 -22.03
N ARG A 65 13.08 -1.73 -22.59
CA ARG A 65 12.33 -1.56 -23.83
C ARG A 65 13.22 -2.09 -24.95
N TRP A 66 12.86 -3.24 -25.51
CA TRP A 66 13.63 -3.93 -26.55
C TRP A 66 13.88 -3.09 -27.81
N TYR A 67 13.10 -2.02 -28.03
CA TYR A 67 13.24 -1.10 -29.16
C TYR A 67 14.30 0.01 -29.00
N GLU A 68 14.94 0.15 -27.83
CA GLU A 68 16.04 1.11 -27.64
C GLU A 68 17.42 0.54 -28.04
N THR A 69 17.48 -0.74 -28.42
CA THR A 69 18.72 -1.47 -28.73
C THR A 69 19.07 -1.50 -30.22
N GLU A 70 18.25 -0.92 -31.09
CA GLU A 70 18.43 -0.93 -32.56
C GLU A 70 18.88 0.43 -33.16
N LEU A 71 19.49 1.32 -32.35
CA LEU A 71 20.08 2.59 -32.82
C LEU A 71 21.60 2.61 -32.63
#